data_AF-A0A2L0F5V9-F1
#
_entry.id   AF-A0A2L0F5V9-F1
#
_cell.length_a   1.000
_cell.length_b   1.000
_cell.length_c   1.000
_cell.angle_alpha   90.00
_cell.angle_beta   90.00
_cell.angle_gamma   90.00
#
_symmetry.space_group_name_H-M   'P 1'
#
loop_
_entity.id
_entity.type
_entity.pdbx_description
1 polymer ?
#
loop_
_entity_poly.entity_id
_entity_poly.type
_entity_poly.pdbx_seq_one_letter_code
_entity_poly.pdbx_strand_id
1 'polypeptide(L)'
;MSAEHGEPALGRASIAGALYDDDPLAPIALDSIGYGVDGLDAIVVFDLADARVHAVFVREGAPLSPPDVAAGLRDAYLGSQLAAQRLVPEREASSRSSRVRGARSSSKPPGSRERAEELPNPVVTLELSGRTVLLRRVRACVVASLFDGTMPLGMARLVAQRLEAAIAPELPLAEPPEEMLSDPPGLFEEPLSADTVDDLVRGVARALHSRAPSNAPSRRTGGTPPPAEAPSAEVARTERLLSLLEARAPEPHVARLRLALRAGLTPLALEHPDALAAEAVLLIETAVADMLGLDRAALRRLL
;
A
#
# COMPACT_ATOMS: atom_id res chain seq x y z
N MET A 1 34.87 -25.50 -42.05
CA MET A 1 33.63 -25.66 -41.26
C MET A 1 33.26 -24.28 -40.75
N SER A 2 32.48 -23.56 -41.55
CA SER A 2 32.11 -22.16 -41.30
C SER A 2 30.81 -22.16 -40.51
N ALA A 3 30.85 -21.59 -39.30
CA ALA A 3 29.67 -21.44 -38.46
C ALA A 3 28.91 -20.17 -38.88
N GLU A 4 27.77 -20.36 -39.54
CA GLU A 4 26.75 -19.34 -39.78
C GLU A 4 26.39 -18.63 -38.48
N HIS A 5 26.70 -17.34 -38.39
CA HIS A 5 26.11 -16.43 -37.43
C HIS A 5 24.78 -15.95 -38.00
N GLY A 6 23.69 -16.56 -37.57
CA GLY A 6 22.34 -16.05 -37.80
C GLY A 6 22.11 -14.84 -36.90
N GLU A 7 22.04 -13.64 -37.50
CA GLU A 7 21.55 -12.45 -36.81
C GLU A 7 20.07 -12.64 -36.42
N PRO A 8 19.68 -12.43 -35.15
CA PRO A 8 18.29 -12.34 -34.80
C PRO A 8 17.73 -11.04 -35.35
N ALA A 9 16.87 -11.15 -36.36
CA ALA A 9 16.10 -10.05 -36.90
C ALA A 9 15.29 -9.39 -35.78
N LEU A 10 15.76 -8.25 -35.27
CA LEU A 10 15.00 -7.34 -34.44
C LEU A 10 13.90 -6.74 -35.31
N GLY A 11 12.77 -7.46 -35.39
CA GLY A 11 11.53 -6.99 -35.97
C GLY A 11 11.01 -5.82 -35.16
N ARG A 12 11.49 -4.61 -35.48
CA ARG A 12 10.89 -3.35 -35.08
C ARG A 12 9.54 -3.24 -35.78
N ALA A 13 8.52 -3.88 -35.21
CA ALA A 13 7.14 -3.57 -35.52
C ALA A 13 6.86 -2.18 -34.93
N SER A 14 7.30 -1.14 -35.66
CA SER A 14 6.76 0.19 -35.48
C SER A 14 5.31 0.10 -35.94
N ILE A 15 4.40 0.03 -34.98
CA ILE A 15 2.96 0.15 -35.19
C ILE A 15 2.70 1.62 -35.54
N ALA A 16 3.12 2.02 -36.73
CA ALA A 16 2.64 3.20 -37.42
C ALA A 16 1.30 2.82 -38.06
N GLY A 17 0.31 2.58 -37.19
CA GLY A 17 -1.08 2.32 -37.52
C GLY A 17 -1.97 3.48 -37.09
N ALA A 18 -1.53 4.71 -37.36
CA ALA A 18 -2.43 5.85 -37.31
C ALA A 18 -3.34 5.80 -38.55
N LEU A 19 -4.66 5.80 -38.33
CA LEU A 19 -5.60 6.76 -38.95
C LEU A 19 -7.08 6.43 -38.72
N TYR A 20 -7.47 5.39 -37.99
CA TYR A 20 -8.91 5.07 -37.78
C TYR A 20 -9.26 4.45 -36.41
N ASP A 21 -8.79 5.03 -35.31
CA ASP A 21 -9.23 4.58 -33.98
C ASP A 21 -9.43 5.79 -33.05
N ASP A 22 -10.25 6.76 -33.51
CA ASP A 22 -10.87 7.76 -32.63
C ASP A 22 -12.01 7.08 -31.84
N ASP A 23 -11.75 5.94 -31.20
CA ASP A 23 -12.63 5.49 -30.13
C ASP A 23 -12.38 6.44 -28.95
N PRO A 24 -13.32 7.35 -28.60
CA PRO A 24 -13.14 8.24 -27.46
C PRO A 24 -13.03 7.46 -26.14
N LEU A 25 -13.26 6.14 -26.18
CA LEU A 25 -13.13 5.25 -25.05
C LEU A 25 -11.78 4.54 -24.95
N ALA A 26 -10.93 4.65 -25.97
CA ALA A 26 -9.61 4.04 -25.97
C ALA A 26 -8.73 4.63 -24.85
N PRO A 27 -7.99 3.81 -24.09
CA PRO A 27 -7.07 4.30 -23.07
C PRO A 27 -5.96 5.19 -23.66
N ILE A 28 -5.67 6.29 -22.99
CA ILE A 28 -4.55 7.19 -23.31
C ILE A 28 -3.23 6.42 -23.12
N ALA A 29 -2.43 6.36 -24.17
CA ALA A 29 -1.10 5.74 -24.12
C ALA A 29 -0.12 6.62 -23.30
N LEU A 30 0.51 6.03 -22.29
CA LEU A 30 1.44 6.72 -21.38
C LEU A 30 2.92 6.39 -21.65
N ASP A 31 3.26 5.88 -22.84
CA ASP A 31 4.62 5.48 -23.22
C ASP A 31 5.64 6.60 -23.03
N SER A 32 5.31 7.84 -23.39
CA SER A 32 6.21 8.99 -23.24
C SER A 32 6.53 9.32 -21.78
N ILE A 33 5.69 8.90 -20.84
CA ILE A 33 5.86 9.15 -19.40
C ILE A 33 6.53 7.95 -18.72
N GLY A 34 6.13 6.73 -19.08
CA GLY A 34 6.64 5.50 -18.47
C GLY A 34 8.00 5.06 -19.02
N TYR A 35 8.32 5.39 -20.27
CA TYR A 35 9.55 4.94 -20.92
C TYR A 35 10.79 5.56 -20.27
N GLY A 36 11.79 4.70 -19.96
CA GLY A 36 13.03 5.10 -19.31
C GLY A 36 12.97 5.20 -17.79
N VAL A 37 11.83 4.84 -17.17
CA VAL A 37 11.74 4.70 -15.72
C VAL A 37 12.21 3.31 -15.30
N ASP A 38 13.41 3.23 -14.74
CA ASP A 38 13.96 1.98 -14.22
C ASP A 38 13.05 1.40 -13.14
N GLY A 39 12.85 0.07 -13.18
CA GLY A 39 11.99 -0.63 -12.24
C GLY A 39 10.47 -0.49 -12.41
N LEU A 40 9.98 0.40 -13.29
CA LEU A 40 8.54 0.55 -13.56
C LEU A 40 8.00 -0.50 -14.54
N ASP A 41 7.17 -1.41 -14.04
CA ASP A 41 6.51 -2.46 -14.83
C ASP A 41 5.25 -1.93 -15.56
N ALA A 42 4.44 -1.10 -14.90
CA ALA A 42 3.22 -0.56 -15.49
C ALA A 42 2.70 0.71 -14.78
N ILE A 43 1.95 1.52 -15.52
CA ILE A 43 1.06 2.57 -15.01
C ILE A 43 -0.35 2.26 -15.50
N VAL A 44 -1.31 2.16 -14.59
CA VAL A 44 -2.72 1.95 -14.94
C VAL A 44 -3.54 3.03 -14.25
N VAL A 45 -4.23 3.85 -15.04
CA VAL A 45 -5.16 4.86 -14.52
C VAL A 45 -6.56 4.35 -14.78
N PHE A 46 -7.35 4.19 -13.71
CA PHE A 46 -8.70 3.65 -13.83
C PHE A 46 -9.71 4.45 -13.01
N ASP A 47 -10.98 4.45 -13.45
CA ASP A 47 -12.07 5.07 -12.74
C ASP A 47 -12.47 4.25 -11.50
N LEU A 48 -12.71 4.94 -10.38
CA LEU A 48 -13.02 4.30 -9.12
C LEU A 48 -14.43 3.68 -9.10
N ALA A 49 -15.37 4.17 -9.91
CA ALA A 49 -16.74 3.69 -9.93
C ALA A 49 -16.88 2.34 -10.66
N ASP A 50 -16.18 2.13 -11.78
CA ASP A 50 -16.39 0.97 -12.65
C ASP A 50 -15.11 0.21 -13.06
N ALA A 51 -13.93 0.62 -12.57
CA ALA A 51 -12.62 0.08 -12.94
C ALA A 51 -12.22 0.29 -14.40
N ARG A 52 -12.90 1.18 -15.13
CA ARG A 52 -12.57 1.46 -16.52
C ARG A 52 -11.19 2.10 -16.64
N VAL A 53 -10.36 1.55 -17.53
CA VAL A 53 -9.00 2.06 -17.77
C VAL A 53 -9.07 3.31 -18.66
N HIS A 54 -8.55 4.42 -18.17
CA HIS A 54 -8.46 5.70 -18.88
C HIS A 54 -7.11 5.94 -19.52
N ALA A 55 -6.04 5.47 -18.90
CA ALA A 55 -4.69 5.64 -19.40
C ALA A 55 -3.82 4.48 -18.96
N VAL A 56 -2.89 4.08 -19.82
CA VAL A 56 -2.09 2.87 -19.60
C VAL A 56 -0.69 2.99 -20.17
N PHE A 57 0.27 2.45 -19.42
CA PHE A 57 1.58 2.06 -19.89
C PHE A 57 1.89 0.68 -19.32
N VAL A 58 2.36 -0.23 -20.15
CA VAL A 58 2.82 -1.56 -19.72
C VAL A 58 4.19 -1.79 -20.36
N ARG A 59 5.19 -2.07 -19.54
CA ARG A 59 6.53 -2.43 -20.02
C ARG A 59 6.44 -3.67 -20.91
N GLU A 60 7.17 -3.65 -22.01
CA GLU A 60 7.26 -4.80 -22.92
C GLU A 60 7.67 -6.07 -22.16
N GLY A 61 6.90 -7.15 -22.35
CA GLY A 61 7.11 -8.43 -21.68
C GLY A 61 6.53 -8.56 -20.27
N ALA A 62 5.95 -7.50 -19.69
CA ALA A 62 5.25 -7.61 -18.42
C ALA A 62 3.95 -8.44 -18.58
N PRO A 63 3.74 -9.52 -17.79
CA PRO A 63 2.55 -10.37 -17.90
C PRO A 63 1.37 -9.74 -17.15
N LEU A 64 0.95 -8.55 -17.58
CA LEU A 64 -0.09 -7.75 -16.93
C LEU A 64 -1.23 -7.47 -17.92
N SER A 65 -2.44 -7.78 -17.50
CA SER A 65 -3.68 -7.40 -18.18
C SER A 65 -4.21 -6.13 -17.51
N PRO A 66 -4.16 -4.95 -18.15
CA PRO A 66 -4.64 -3.70 -17.56
C PRO A 66 -6.07 -3.75 -16.98
N PRO A 67 -7.09 -4.36 -17.65
CA PRO A 67 -8.44 -4.41 -17.08
C PRO A 67 -8.51 -5.28 -15.83
N ASP A 68 -7.83 -6.44 -15.81
CA ASP A 68 -7.81 -7.31 -14.63
C ASP A 68 -7.09 -6.65 -13.45
N VAL A 69 -5.99 -5.94 -13.74
CA VAL A 69 -5.24 -5.15 -12.76
C VAL A 69 -6.11 -4.02 -12.20
N ALA A 70 -6.83 -3.27 -13.05
CA ALA A 70 -7.71 -2.20 -12.62
C ALA A 70 -8.85 -2.71 -11.72
N ALA A 71 -9.51 -3.80 -12.10
CA ALA A 71 -10.58 -4.41 -11.29
C ALA A 71 -10.07 -4.84 -9.90
N GLY A 72 -8.96 -5.58 -9.84
CA GLY A 72 -8.39 -6.03 -8.57
C GLY A 72 -7.89 -4.89 -7.67
N LEU A 73 -7.24 -3.88 -8.25
CA LEU A 73 -6.70 -2.74 -7.50
C LEU A 73 -7.78 -1.76 -7.05
N ARG A 74 -8.88 -1.63 -7.80
CA ARG A 74 -10.06 -0.85 -7.39
C ARG A 74 -10.62 -1.37 -6.07
N ASP A 75 -10.85 -2.67 -5.97
CA ASP A 75 -11.44 -3.26 -4.77
C ASP A 75 -10.51 -3.10 -3.55
N ALA A 76 -9.20 -3.28 -3.75
CA ALA A 76 -8.20 -3.03 -2.72
C ALA A 76 -8.19 -1.57 -2.26
N TYR A 77 -8.33 -0.62 -3.19
CA TYR A 77 -8.38 0.81 -2.88
C TYR A 77 -9.65 1.20 -2.12
N LEU A 78 -10.82 0.71 -2.56
CA LEU A 78 -12.10 0.94 -1.87
C LEU A 78 -12.09 0.37 -0.45
N GLY A 79 -11.56 -0.85 -0.26
CA GLY A 79 -11.38 -1.43 1.07
C GLY A 79 -10.48 -0.56 1.96
N SER A 80 -9.41 -0.01 1.40
CA SER A 80 -8.51 0.90 2.11
C SER A 80 -9.16 2.25 2.44
N GLN A 81 -10.01 2.79 1.57
CA GLN A 81 -10.79 4.00 1.85
C GLN A 81 -11.76 3.78 3.02
N LEU A 82 -12.51 2.67 3.02
CA LEU A 82 -13.42 2.32 4.10
C LEU A 82 -12.67 2.13 5.43
N ALA A 83 -11.50 1.49 5.41
CA ALA A 83 -10.66 1.37 6.59
C ALA A 83 -10.17 2.75 7.07
N ALA A 84 -9.72 3.61 6.16
CA ALA A 84 -9.27 4.97 6.48
C ALA A 84 -10.38 5.82 7.10
N GLN A 85 -11.62 5.72 6.61
CA GLN A 85 -12.78 6.41 7.19
C GLN A 85 -13.00 6.06 8.65
N ARG A 86 -12.84 4.78 9.01
CA ARG A 86 -12.98 4.31 10.40
C ARG A 86 -11.83 4.76 11.30
N LEU A 87 -10.66 5.03 10.73
CA LEU A 87 -9.47 5.45 11.47
C LEU A 87 -9.40 6.96 11.68
N VAL A 88 -10.00 7.75 10.80
CA VAL A 88 -10.15 9.20 11.02
C VAL A 88 -11.21 9.34 12.12
N PRO A 89 -10.81 9.68 13.37
CA PRO A 89 -11.78 9.84 14.43
C PRO A 89 -12.75 10.92 13.97
N GLU A 90 -14.03 10.58 13.99
CA GLU A 90 -15.12 11.50 13.68
C GLU A 90 -14.80 12.86 14.28
N ARG A 91 -14.66 13.89 13.42
CA ARG A 91 -14.59 15.30 13.81
C ARG A 91 -15.89 15.78 14.49
N GLU A 92 -16.71 14.85 15.00
CA GLU A 92 -17.98 15.03 15.70
C GLU A 92 -17.85 15.54 17.14
N ALA A 93 -16.65 15.76 17.65
CA ALA A 93 -16.51 16.59 18.86
C ALA A 93 -16.70 18.10 18.55
N SER A 94 -16.63 18.54 17.29
CA SER A 94 -16.67 19.97 16.94
C SER A 94 -18.07 20.51 16.57
N SER A 95 -19.07 19.64 16.36
CA SER A 95 -20.44 20.08 16.01
C SER A 95 -21.44 20.01 17.17
N ARG A 96 -21.10 19.38 18.31
CA ARG A 96 -21.97 19.40 19.50
C ARG A 96 -21.87 20.69 20.35
N SER A 97 -21.02 21.65 19.95
CA SER A 97 -20.83 22.95 20.65
C SER A 97 -21.53 24.15 19.97
N SER A 98 -22.79 24.00 19.53
CA SER A 98 -23.61 25.18 19.21
C SER A 98 -25.04 25.12 19.73
N ARG A 99 -25.29 24.36 20.80
CA ARG A 99 -26.42 24.64 21.71
C ARG A 99 -26.11 25.87 22.58
N VAL A 100 -25.74 26.99 21.97
CA VAL A 100 -25.85 28.32 22.61
C VAL A 100 -27.02 29.03 21.95
N ARG A 101 -28.14 28.88 22.64
CA ARG A 101 -29.40 29.61 22.54
C ARG A 101 -29.14 31.11 22.26
N GLY A 102 -29.47 31.57 21.05
CA GLY A 102 -29.32 32.98 20.68
C GLY A 102 -29.84 33.28 19.28
N ALA A 103 -31.16 33.37 19.16
CA ALA A 103 -31.86 33.73 17.93
C ALA A 103 -31.44 35.11 17.41
N ARG A 104 -30.91 35.18 16.18
CA ARG A 104 -31.16 36.29 15.24
C ARG A 104 -31.22 35.75 13.81
N SER A 105 -32.40 35.88 13.22
CA SER A 105 -32.75 35.53 11.85
C SER A 105 -31.79 36.19 10.85
N SER A 106 -30.97 35.38 10.20
CA SER A 106 -30.21 35.75 9.01
C SER A 106 -30.67 34.85 7.89
N SER A 107 -31.49 35.42 7.01
CA SER A 107 -32.00 34.81 5.78
C SER A 107 -30.86 34.73 4.75
N LYS A 108 -29.95 33.77 4.93
CA LYS A 108 -29.01 33.37 3.88
C LYS A 108 -29.60 32.11 3.22
N PRO A 109 -29.83 32.10 1.89
CA PRO A 109 -30.43 30.95 1.23
C PRO A 109 -29.51 29.72 1.41
N PRO A 110 -30.07 28.52 1.63
CA PRO A 110 -29.31 27.30 1.73
C PRO A 110 -28.78 26.95 0.34
N GLY A 111 -27.65 27.56 -0.03
CA GLY A 111 -26.85 27.13 -1.17
C GLY A 111 -26.34 25.72 -0.91
N SER A 112 -27.01 24.76 -1.54
CA SER A 112 -26.45 23.55 -2.15
C SER A 112 -25.39 22.78 -1.35
N ARG A 113 -25.80 21.64 -0.78
CA ARG A 113 -25.31 20.25 -0.99
C ARG A 113 -23.81 19.95 -1.33
N GLU A 114 -22.88 20.88 -1.36
CA GLU A 114 -21.47 20.71 -1.75
C GLU A 114 -20.57 20.31 -0.57
N ARG A 115 -21.07 19.41 0.27
CA ARG A 115 -20.23 18.67 1.21
C ARG A 115 -20.62 17.21 1.12
N ALA A 116 -20.62 16.68 -0.10
CA ALA A 116 -20.28 15.27 -0.26
C ALA A 116 -19.00 15.10 0.54
N GLU A 117 -19.11 14.41 1.68
CA GLU A 117 -18.00 14.20 2.59
C GLU A 117 -16.85 13.69 1.74
N GLU A 118 -15.82 14.52 1.63
CA GLU A 118 -14.67 14.23 0.80
C GLU A 118 -14.04 12.98 1.41
N LEU A 119 -14.37 11.82 0.84
CA LEU A 119 -13.93 10.53 1.34
C LEU A 119 -12.41 10.62 1.47
N PRO A 120 -11.82 10.06 2.53
CA PRO A 120 -10.37 10.11 2.70
C PRO A 120 -9.71 9.55 1.44
N ASN A 121 -8.63 10.23 1.03
CA ASN A 121 -7.84 9.86 -0.14
C ASN A 121 -6.54 9.20 0.35
N PRO A 122 -6.59 7.95 0.87
CA PRO A 122 -5.39 7.28 1.34
C PRO A 122 -4.43 7.06 0.17
N VAL A 123 -3.14 7.12 0.48
CA VAL A 123 -2.09 6.57 -0.38
C VAL A 123 -1.91 5.12 0.04
N VAL A 124 -2.16 4.19 -0.88
CA VAL A 124 -2.08 2.75 -0.59
C VAL A 124 -0.78 2.21 -1.19
N THR A 125 -0.04 1.44 -0.40
CA THR A 125 1.14 0.70 -0.84
C THR A 125 0.87 -0.78 -0.61
N LEU A 126 1.00 -1.60 -1.66
CA LEU A 126 0.89 -3.06 -1.59
C LEU A 126 2.25 -3.66 -1.94
N GLU A 127 2.82 -4.45 -1.03
CA GLU A 127 4.05 -5.19 -1.27
C GLU A 127 3.71 -6.65 -1.57
N LEU A 128 4.14 -7.10 -2.74
CA LEU A 128 3.96 -8.45 -3.25
C LEU A 128 5.33 -9.13 -3.35
N SER A 129 5.37 -10.45 -3.49
CA SER A 129 6.61 -11.17 -3.75
C SER A 129 7.23 -10.71 -5.08
N GLY A 130 8.18 -9.79 -5.00
CA GLY A 130 8.90 -9.26 -6.15
C GLY A 130 8.23 -8.09 -6.88
N ARG A 131 7.21 -7.44 -6.28
CA ARG A 131 6.60 -6.21 -6.84
C ARG A 131 6.13 -5.27 -5.74
N THR A 132 6.12 -3.98 -6.06
CA THR A 132 5.52 -2.93 -5.24
C THR A 132 4.44 -2.22 -6.05
N VAL A 133 3.24 -2.08 -5.49
CA VAL A 133 2.14 -1.33 -6.12
C VAL A 133 1.82 -0.10 -5.27
N LEU A 134 1.76 1.06 -5.91
CA LEU A 134 1.36 2.32 -5.29
C LEU A 134 0.06 2.81 -5.94
N LEU A 135 -0.96 3.04 -5.11
CA LEU A 135 -2.26 3.57 -5.54
C LEU A 135 -2.45 4.96 -4.95
N ARG A 136 -2.73 5.94 -5.81
CA ARG A 136 -3.06 7.31 -5.40
C ARG A 136 -4.27 7.80 -6.17
N ARG A 137 -5.25 8.36 -5.45
CA ARG A 137 -6.46 8.91 -6.07
C ARG A 137 -6.19 10.30 -6.60
N VAL A 138 -6.64 10.52 -7.83
CA VAL A 138 -6.67 11.82 -8.49
C VAL A 138 -8.10 12.03 -8.98
N ARG A 139 -8.86 12.85 -8.24
CA ARG A 139 -10.30 13.10 -8.50
C ARG A 139 -11.13 11.79 -8.46
N ALA A 140 -11.79 11.43 -9.55
CA ALA A 140 -12.58 10.20 -9.69
C ALA A 140 -11.72 8.96 -10.04
N CYS A 141 -10.49 9.17 -10.49
CA CYS A 141 -9.61 8.09 -10.93
C CYS A 141 -8.58 7.71 -9.86
N VAL A 142 -8.01 6.53 -10.01
CA VAL A 142 -6.85 6.06 -9.25
C VAL A 142 -5.70 5.81 -10.23
N VAL A 143 -4.54 6.35 -9.90
CA VAL A 143 -3.27 6.08 -10.59
C VAL A 143 -2.57 4.94 -9.84
N ALA A 144 -2.47 3.79 -10.49
CA ALA A 144 -1.69 2.65 -10.02
C ALA A 144 -0.33 2.63 -10.70
N SER A 145 0.74 2.69 -9.91
CA SER A 145 2.12 2.51 -10.37
C SER A 145 2.66 1.18 -9.86
N LEU A 146 3.06 0.30 -10.77
CA LEU A 146 3.58 -1.03 -10.46
C LEU A 146 5.08 -1.04 -10.73
N PHE A 147 5.84 -1.41 -9.72
CA PHE A 147 7.30 -1.51 -9.78
C PHE A 147 7.74 -2.94 -9.50
N ASP A 148 8.85 -3.34 -10.11
CA ASP A 148 9.51 -4.59 -9.75
C ASP A 148 10.10 -4.53 -8.33
N GLY A 149 10.42 -5.69 -7.77
CA GLY A 149 10.95 -5.82 -6.41
C GLY A 149 12.39 -5.36 -6.26
N THR A 150 13.06 -4.94 -7.34
CA THR A 150 14.42 -4.40 -7.27
C THR A 150 14.42 -2.91 -6.94
N MET A 151 13.30 -2.22 -7.20
CA MET A 151 13.17 -0.80 -6.92
C MET A 151 12.98 -0.53 -5.42
N PRO A 152 13.84 0.27 -4.77
CA PRO A 152 13.65 0.64 -3.37
C PRO A 152 12.34 1.41 -3.17
N LEU A 153 11.58 1.08 -2.12
CA LEU A 153 10.26 1.67 -1.86
C LEU A 153 10.27 3.20 -1.84
N GLY A 154 11.33 3.82 -1.29
CA GLY A 154 11.48 5.28 -1.29
C GLY A 154 11.56 5.87 -2.70
N MET A 155 12.28 5.22 -3.61
CA MET A 155 12.37 5.63 -5.01
C MET A 155 11.05 5.38 -5.75
N ALA A 156 10.42 4.23 -5.53
CA ALA A 156 9.11 3.92 -6.09
C ALA A 156 8.05 4.97 -5.71
N ARG A 157 8.02 5.39 -4.44
CA ARG A 157 7.15 6.48 -3.95
C ARG A 157 7.42 7.82 -4.63
N LEU A 158 8.69 8.20 -4.72
CA LEU A 158 9.09 9.46 -5.35
C LEU A 158 8.73 9.48 -6.84
N VAL A 159 8.93 8.37 -7.54
CA VAL A 159 8.57 8.23 -8.96
C VAL A 159 7.06 8.24 -9.13
N ALA A 160 6.31 7.44 -8.36
CA ALA A 160 4.84 7.43 -8.40
C ALA A 160 4.24 8.83 -8.15
N GLN A 161 4.83 9.61 -7.24
CA GLN A 161 4.42 10.99 -6.99
C GLN A 161 4.63 11.90 -8.20
N ARG A 162 5.76 11.76 -8.91
CA ARG A 162 6.05 12.53 -10.12
C ARG A 162 5.13 12.12 -11.28
N LEU A 163 4.91 10.82 -11.45
CA LEU A 163 3.99 10.27 -12.46
C LEU A 163 2.57 10.80 -12.25
N GLU A 164 2.07 10.76 -11.01
CA GLU A 164 0.77 11.34 -10.69
C GLU A 164 0.67 12.81 -11.08
N ALA A 165 1.67 13.63 -10.70
CA ALA A 165 1.64 15.06 -10.99
C ALA A 165 1.65 15.34 -12.51
N ALA A 166 2.34 14.50 -13.29
CA ALA A 166 2.37 14.59 -14.74
C ALA A 166 1.07 14.15 -15.40
N ILE A 167 0.39 13.14 -14.85
CA ILE A 167 -0.84 12.55 -15.40
C ILE A 167 -2.09 13.35 -14.98
N ALA A 168 -2.11 13.93 -13.78
CA ALA A 168 -3.25 14.65 -13.22
C ALA A 168 -3.92 15.70 -14.16
N PRO A 169 -3.19 16.52 -14.95
CA PRO A 169 -3.82 17.45 -15.88
C PRO A 169 -4.52 16.77 -17.07
N GLU A 170 -4.05 15.60 -17.48
CA GLU A 170 -4.59 14.84 -18.64
C GLU A 170 -5.84 14.03 -18.27
N LEU A 171 -6.11 13.85 -16.97
CA LEU A 171 -7.26 13.08 -16.52
C LEU A 171 -8.57 13.85 -16.70
N PRO A 172 -9.66 13.15 -17.04
CA PRO A 172 -10.96 13.78 -17.23
C PRO A 172 -11.31 14.62 -16.00
N LEU A 173 -11.58 15.90 -16.26
CA LEU A 173 -12.34 16.73 -15.34
C LEU A 173 -13.75 16.14 -15.42
N ALA A 174 -14.07 15.22 -14.52
CA ALA A 174 -15.46 14.83 -14.33
C ALA A 174 -16.20 16.07 -13.81
N GLU A 175 -16.66 16.91 -14.73
CA GLU A 175 -17.77 17.80 -14.44
C GLU A 175 -18.93 16.86 -14.11
N PRO A 176 -19.45 16.87 -12.87
CA PRO A 176 -20.63 16.08 -12.57
C PRO A 176 -21.68 16.48 -13.62
N PRO A 177 -22.33 15.53 -14.30
CA PRO A 177 -23.27 15.85 -15.37
C PRO A 177 -24.28 16.87 -14.83
N GLU A 178 -24.26 18.09 -15.37
CA GLU A 178 -25.14 19.19 -14.94
C GLU A 178 -26.62 18.79 -15.04
N GLU A 179 -26.94 17.75 -15.82
CA GLU A 179 -28.28 17.16 -15.92
C GLU A 179 -28.80 16.53 -14.60
N MET A 180 -27.94 16.28 -13.59
CA MET A 180 -28.37 15.87 -12.24
C MET A 180 -28.55 17.04 -11.25
N LEU A 181 -28.18 18.28 -11.61
CA LEU A 181 -28.48 19.48 -10.82
C LEU A 181 -29.91 20.00 -11.03
N SER A 182 -30.66 19.38 -11.95
CA SER A 182 -32.10 19.48 -11.97
C SER A 182 -32.68 18.42 -11.03
N ASP A 183 -33.06 18.80 -9.80
CA ASP A 183 -33.78 17.90 -8.88
C ASP A 183 -34.97 17.26 -9.63
N PRO A 184 -35.04 15.92 -9.79
CA PRO A 184 -36.27 15.29 -10.24
C PRO A 184 -37.30 15.49 -9.12
N PRO A 185 -38.45 16.15 -9.36
CA PRO A 185 -39.46 16.29 -8.34
C PRO A 185 -40.05 14.91 -8.01
N GLY A 186 -39.74 14.38 -6.82
CA GLY A 186 -40.62 13.42 -6.14
C GLY A 186 -40.20 11.95 -6.03
N LEU A 187 -38.91 11.59 -5.92
CA LEU A 187 -38.50 10.17 -5.79
C LEU A 187 -37.83 9.73 -4.47
N PHE A 188 -37.71 10.58 -3.45
CA PHE A 188 -37.00 10.24 -2.21
C PHE A 188 -37.84 10.43 -0.93
N GLU A 189 -39.01 9.79 -0.85
CA GLU A 189 -39.74 9.66 0.44
C GLU A 189 -39.64 8.27 1.10
N GLU A 190 -38.94 7.29 0.53
CA GLU A 190 -38.75 6.01 1.21
C GLU A 190 -37.39 5.95 1.92
N PRO A 191 -37.34 6.05 3.27
CA PRO A 191 -36.12 5.85 4.02
C PRO A 191 -35.66 4.40 3.86
N LEU A 192 -34.45 4.22 3.34
CA LEU A 192 -33.76 2.93 3.29
C LEU A 192 -33.71 2.36 4.72
N SER A 193 -34.40 1.23 4.92
CA SER A 193 -34.44 0.53 6.20
C SER A 193 -33.04 0.04 6.58
N ALA A 194 -32.69 0.20 7.86
CA ALA A 194 -31.44 -0.31 8.43
C ALA A 194 -31.24 -1.82 8.20
N ASP A 195 -32.34 -2.57 8.00
CA ASP A 195 -32.31 -4.01 7.77
C ASP A 195 -31.63 -4.39 6.44
N THR A 196 -31.71 -3.54 5.41
CA THR A 196 -31.15 -3.84 4.08
C THR A 196 -29.62 -3.74 4.05
N VAL A 197 -29.06 -2.87 4.91
CA VAL A 197 -27.60 -2.70 5.05
C VAL A 197 -27.00 -3.88 5.83
N ASP A 198 -27.73 -4.39 6.81
CA ASP A 198 -27.25 -5.47 7.69
C ASP A 198 -27.17 -6.82 6.96
N ASP A 199 -28.08 -7.09 6.02
CA ASP A 199 -28.06 -8.28 5.17
C ASP A 199 -26.89 -8.28 4.16
N LEU A 200 -26.50 -7.11 3.65
CA LEU A 200 -25.37 -6.99 2.73
C LEU A 200 -24.03 -7.29 3.44
N VAL A 201 -23.86 -6.81 4.66
CA VAL A 201 -22.67 -7.07 5.50
C VAL A 201 -22.60 -8.54 5.92
N ARG A 202 -23.74 -9.16 6.23
CA ARG A 202 -23.82 -10.56 6.67
C ARG A 202 -23.55 -11.56 5.53
N GLY A 203 -23.78 -11.16 4.28
CA GLY A 203 -23.48 -11.95 3.08
C GLY A 203 -21.98 -12.14 2.82
N VAL A 204 -21.16 -11.11 3.07
CA VAL A 204 -19.71 -11.14 2.80
C VAL A 204 -18.94 -12.00 3.81
N ALA A 205 -19.39 -12.05 5.07
CA ALA A 205 -18.73 -12.83 6.12
C ALA A 205 -18.84 -14.37 5.94
N ARG A 206 -19.85 -14.86 5.19
CA ARG A 206 -20.06 -16.30 4.98
C ARG A 206 -19.19 -16.89 3.86
N ALA A 207 -18.59 -16.06 3.01
CA ALA A 207 -17.78 -16.54 1.88
C ALA A 207 -16.36 -17.00 2.26
N LEU A 208 -15.88 -16.71 3.48
CA LEU A 208 -14.48 -16.96 3.89
C LEU A 208 -14.25 -18.23 4.75
N HIS A 209 -15.28 -19.03 5.04
CA HIS A 209 -15.16 -20.16 5.98
C HIS A 209 -15.38 -21.55 5.35
N SER A 210 -14.87 -21.78 4.13
CA SER A 210 -14.82 -23.12 3.56
C SER A 210 -13.40 -23.52 3.16
N ARG A 211 -12.60 -23.95 4.16
CA ARG A 211 -11.51 -24.91 3.92
C ARG A 211 -11.24 -25.75 5.17
N ALA A 212 -11.37 -27.06 4.98
CA ALA A 212 -11.42 -28.10 5.99
C ALA A 212 -10.09 -28.32 6.77
N PRO A 213 -10.15 -28.77 8.04
CA PRO A 213 -9.00 -29.30 8.75
C PRO A 213 -8.78 -30.79 8.45
N SER A 214 -7.59 -31.12 7.94
CA SER A 214 -7.09 -32.50 7.86
C SER A 214 -6.20 -32.79 9.07
N ASN A 215 -6.78 -33.33 10.13
CA ASN A 215 -6.04 -33.88 11.27
C ASN A 215 -5.60 -35.31 10.98
N ALA A 216 -4.29 -35.53 10.87
CA ALA A 216 -3.68 -36.86 10.98
C ALA A 216 -2.87 -36.92 12.29
N PRO A 217 -3.17 -37.85 13.22
CA PRO A 217 -2.43 -37.98 14.47
C PRO A 217 -1.12 -38.75 14.25
N SER A 218 0.01 -38.04 14.31
CA SER A 218 1.34 -38.65 14.30
C SER A 218 1.77 -38.99 15.72
N ARG A 219 1.65 -40.27 16.09
CA ARG A 219 2.27 -40.87 17.29
C ARG A 219 3.79 -40.78 17.17
N ARG A 220 4.46 -40.04 18.03
CA ARG A 220 5.91 -40.19 18.30
C ARG A 220 6.19 -40.32 19.79
N THR A 221 6.45 -41.57 20.16
CA THR A 221 7.49 -42.06 21.08
C THR A 221 8.20 -41.03 21.94
N GLY A 222 8.02 -41.17 23.26
CA GLY A 222 8.78 -40.46 24.29
C GLY A 222 10.26 -40.81 24.23
N GLY A 223 11.06 -39.85 23.79
CA GLY A 223 12.48 -39.78 24.06
C GLY A 223 12.71 -38.73 25.14
N THR A 224 13.45 -39.10 26.18
CA THR A 224 13.92 -38.20 27.23
C THR A 224 14.61 -36.99 26.57
N PRO A 225 14.20 -35.74 26.85
CA PRO A 225 14.79 -34.58 26.20
C PRO A 225 16.29 -34.50 26.53
N PRO A 226 17.15 -34.24 25.54
CA PRO A 226 18.58 -34.04 25.80
C PRO A 226 18.76 -32.84 26.75
N PRO A 227 19.83 -32.83 27.57
CA PRO A 227 20.14 -31.72 28.45
C PRO A 227 20.26 -30.44 27.63
N ALA A 228 19.53 -29.39 28.02
CA ALA A 228 19.57 -28.10 27.38
C ALA A 228 21.02 -27.58 27.35
N GLU A 229 21.55 -27.38 26.15
CA GLU A 229 22.88 -26.78 25.98
C GLU A 229 22.87 -25.36 26.55
N ALA A 230 23.92 -25.01 27.28
CA ALA A 230 24.04 -23.67 27.85
C ALA A 230 24.01 -22.64 26.72
N PRO A 231 23.28 -21.52 26.87
CA PRO A 231 23.18 -20.51 25.83
C PRO A 231 24.57 -20.01 25.46
N SER A 232 24.85 -19.94 24.16
CA SER A 232 26.11 -19.41 23.63
C SER A 232 26.38 -18.02 24.22
N ALA A 233 27.65 -17.71 24.52
CA ALA A 233 28.05 -16.41 25.05
C ALA A 233 27.62 -15.25 24.14
N GLU A 234 27.49 -15.50 22.83
CA GLU A 234 27.00 -14.53 21.84
C GLU A 234 25.51 -14.21 22.03
N VAL A 235 24.70 -15.22 22.35
CA VAL A 235 23.25 -15.05 22.61
C VAL A 235 23.04 -14.19 23.84
N ALA A 236 23.72 -14.54 24.94
CA ALA A 236 23.66 -13.77 26.18
C ALA A 236 24.14 -12.32 26.00
N ARG A 237 25.10 -12.09 25.09
CA ARG A 237 25.59 -10.75 24.76
C ARG A 237 24.54 -9.95 23.98
N THR A 238 23.93 -10.55 22.97
CA THR A 238 22.86 -9.93 22.18
C THR A 238 21.67 -9.55 23.07
N GLU A 239 21.26 -10.44 23.98
CA GLU A 239 20.18 -10.16 24.93
C GLU A 239 20.49 -8.96 25.84
N ARG A 240 21.73 -8.84 26.35
CA ARG A 240 22.16 -7.68 27.14
C ARG A 240 22.14 -6.39 26.32
N LEU A 241 22.56 -6.43 25.06
CA LEU A 241 22.52 -5.27 24.16
C LEU A 241 21.07 -4.81 23.91
N LEU A 242 20.16 -5.75 23.66
CA LEU A 242 18.73 -5.45 23.46
C LEU A 242 18.12 -4.86 24.73
N SER A 243 18.40 -5.45 25.89
CA SER A 243 17.94 -4.93 27.19
C SER A 243 18.48 -3.54 27.50
N LEU A 244 19.77 -3.29 27.23
CA LEU A 244 20.39 -1.98 27.39
C LEU A 244 19.75 -0.93 26.47
N LEU A 245 19.48 -1.30 25.21
CA LEU A 245 18.84 -0.42 24.25
C LEU A 245 17.41 -0.06 24.70
N GLU A 246 16.61 -1.01 25.13
CA GLU A 246 15.25 -0.76 25.65
C GLU A 246 15.25 0.16 26.88
N ALA A 247 16.26 0.03 27.74
CA ALA A 247 16.35 0.85 28.95
C ALA A 247 16.79 2.30 28.68
N ARG A 248 17.53 2.56 27.60
CA ARG A 248 18.19 3.86 27.35
C ARG A 248 17.78 4.57 26.07
N ALA A 249 17.09 3.90 25.14
CA ALA A 249 16.63 4.54 23.92
C ALA A 249 15.59 5.63 24.24
N PRO A 250 15.61 6.76 23.52
CA PRO A 250 14.63 7.84 23.70
C PRO A 250 13.19 7.39 23.41
N GLU A 251 13.02 6.39 22.55
CA GLU A 251 11.73 5.80 22.19
C GLU A 251 11.81 4.26 22.29
N PRO A 252 11.54 3.67 23.46
CA PRO A 252 11.79 2.24 23.70
C PRO A 252 10.91 1.32 22.84
N HIS A 253 9.68 1.76 22.55
CA HIS A 253 8.69 0.98 21.79
C HIS A 253 9.05 0.79 20.31
N VAL A 254 9.88 1.66 19.72
CA VAL A 254 10.38 1.52 18.34
C VAL A 254 11.87 1.18 18.28
N ALA A 255 12.55 1.05 19.42
CA ALA A 255 13.99 0.87 19.48
C ALA A 255 14.44 -0.41 18.76
N ARG A 256 13.73 -1.53 18.96
CA ARG A 256 14.01 -2.80 18.26
C ARG A 256 13.83 -2.69 16.75
N LEU A 257 12.78 -2.03 16.28
CA LEU A 257 12.55 -1.84 14.84
C LEU A 257 13.64 -0.96 14.21
N ARG A 258 14.02 0.14 14.88
CA ARG A 258 15.12 1.01 14.44
C ARG A 258 16.45 0.26 14.40
N LEU A 259 16.70 -0.59 15.40
CA LEU A 259 17.88 -1.45 15.45
C LEU A 259 17.89 -2.43 14.26
N ALA A 260 16.78 -3.13 14.01
CA ALA A 260 16.65 -4.07 12.90
C ALA A 260 16.97 -3.40 11.56
N LEU A 261 16.32 -2.25 11.28
CA LEU A 261 16.54 -1.48 10.07
C LEU A 261 17.99 -1.00 9.91
N ARG A 262 18.61 -0.55 11.00
CA ARG A 262 19.98 0.00 10.96
C ARG A 262 21.06 -1.08 10.87
N ALA A 263 20.82 -2.25 11.45
CA ALA A 263 21.69 -3.42 11.35
C ALA A 263 21.46 -4.23 10.06
N GLY A 264 20.44 -3.90 9.24
CA GLY A 264 20.09 -4.67 8.05
C GLY A 264 19.49 -6.05 8.37
N LEU A 265 18.83 -6.18 9.52
CA LEU A 265 18.23 -7.41 10.02
C LEU A 265 16.69 -7.33 9.93
N THR A 266 16.03 -8.48 9.82
CA THR A 266 14.58 -8.53 9.95
C THR A 266 14.18 -8.41 11.42
N PRO A 267 13.01 -7.82 11.76
CA PRO A 267 12.54 -7.74 13.14
C PRO A 267 12.43 -9.12 13.81
N LEU A 268 12.00 -10.13 13.04
CA LEU A 268 11.90 -11.52 13.49
C LEU A 268 13.26 -12.11 13.90
N ALA A 269 14.36 -11.71 13.24
CA ALA A 269 15.70 -12.18 13.60
C ALA A 269 16.15 -11.68 14.99
N LEU A 270 15.66 -10.53 15.45
CA LEU A 270 15.95 -10.03 16.80
C LEU A 270 15.15 -10.75 17.89
N GLU A 271 14.07 -11.46 17.55
CA GLU A 271 13.29 -12.28 18.47
C GLU A 271 13.96 -13.63 18.75
N HIS A 272 14.88 -14.05 17.86
CA HIS A 272 15.59 -15.34 17.91
C HIS A 272 17.12 -15.12 17.84
N PRO A 273 17.75 -14.60 18.91
CA PRO A 273 19.18 -14.27 18.92
C PRO A 273 20.09 -15.50 18.76
N ASP A 274 19.58 -16.70 19.02
CA ASP A 274 20.24 -17.99 18.81
C ASP A 274 20.42 -18.36 17.33
N ALA A 275 19.60 -17.80 16.45
CA ALA A 275 19.70 -18.00 15.00
C ALA A 275 20.63 -17.01 14.31
N LEU A 276 21.18 -16.04 15.04
CA LEU A 276 22.04 -14.99 14.47
C LEU A 276 23.47 -15.51 14.24
N ALA A 277 24.03 -15.19 13.08
CA ALA A 277 25.45 -15.40 12.81
C ALA A 277 26.31 -14.41 13.62
N ALA A 278 27.55 -14.78 13.93
CA ALA A 278 28.49 -13.94 14.68
C ALA A 278 28.70 -12.54 14.03
N GLU A 279 28.64 -12.45 12.71
CA GLU A 279 28.72 -11.18 11.97
C GLU A 279 27.53 -10.26 12.28
N ALA A 280 26.32 -10.81 12.45
CA ALA A 280 25.13 -10.05 12.80
C ALA A 280 25.23 -9.45 14.20
N VAL A 281 25.91 -10.13 15.13
CA VAL A 281 26.16 -9.60 16.49
C VAL A 281 27.01 -8.32 16.43
N LEU A 282 28.02 -8.26 15.55
CA LEU A 282 28.84 -7.06 15.37
C LEU A 282 28.05 -5.89 14.74
N LEU A 283 27.13 -6.20 13.82
CA LEU A 283 26.22 -5.20 13.25
C LEU A 283 25.27 -4.64 14.32
N ILE A 284 24.73 -5.49 15.18
CA ILE A 284 23.89 -5.10 16.33
C ILE A 284 24.70 -4.22 17.29
N GLU A 285 25.91 -4.61 17.69
CA GLU A 285 26.77 -3.81 18.57
C GLU A 285 27.03 -2.41 17.99
N THR A 286 27.33 -2.34 16.69
CA THR A 286 27.61 -1.06 16.02
C THR A 286 26.36 -0.19 15.96
N ALA A 287 25.22 -0.76 15.60
CA ALA A 287 23.96 -0.04 15.54
C ALA A 287 23.49 0.45 16.93
N VAL A 288 23.66 -0.35 17.98
CA VAL A 288 23.35 0.05 19.37
C VAL A 288 24.25 1.20 19.83
N ALA A 289 25.56 1.11 19.56
CA ALA A 289 26.51 2.19 19.87
C ALA A 289 26.09 3.51 19.21
N ASP A 290 25.80 3.46 17.91
CA ASP A 290 25.31 4.60 17.13
C ASP A 290 24.01 5.20 17.71
N MET A 291 23.02 4.35 17.99
CA MET A 291 21.71 4.79 18.49
C MET A 291 21.79 5.45 19.86
N LEU A 292 22.72 5.01 20.71
CA LEU A 292 22.94 5.57 22.04
C LEU A 292 23.96 6.72 22.05
N GLY A 293 24.60 7.01 20.91
CA GLY A 293 25.67 8.01 20.82
C GLY A 293 26.91 7.65 21.65
N LEU A 294 27.18 6.35 21.81
CA LEU A 294 28.30 5.83 22.57
C LEU A 294 29.42 5.35 21.64
N ASP A 295 30.67 5.50 22.06
CA ASP A 295 31.76 4.77 21.41
C ASP A 295 31.75 3.28 21.81
N ARG A 296 32.43 2.44 21.03
CA ARG A 296 32.48 0.98 21.28
C ARG A 296 33.12 0.61 22.62
N ALA A 297 34.04 1.41 23.14
CA ALA A 297 34.69 1.13 24.42
C ALA A 297 33.74 1.45 25.58
N ALA A 298 32.99 2.54 25.50
CA ALA A 298 31.94 2.92 26.44
C ALA A 298 30.83 1.88 26.45
N LEU A 299 30.37 1.41 25.29
CA LEU A 299 29.37 0.33 25.19
C LEU A 299 29.86 -0.95 25.89
N ARG A 300 31.11 -1.36 25.66
CA ARG A 300 31.69 -2.56 26.31
C ARG A 300 31.81 -2.45 27.83
N ARG A 301 31.90 -1.24 28.39
CA ARG A 301 31.91 -1.04 29.86
C ARG A 301 30.52 -1.21 30.49
N LEU A 302 29.47 -1.16 29.69
CA LEU A 302 28.08 -1.28 30.13
C LEU A 302 27.52 -2.72 30.00
N LEU A 303 28.26 -3.62 29.35
CA LEU A 303 27.88 -5.03 29.08
C LEU A 303 28.59 -6.01 30.02
#